data_AF-A0A7V9QRJ4-F1
#
_entry.id   AF-A0A7V9QRJ4-F1
#
_cell.length_a   1.000
_cell.length_b   1.000
_cell.length_c   1.000
_cell.angle_alpha   90.00
_cell.angle_beta   90.00
_cell.angle_gamma   90.00
#
_symmetry.space_group_name_H-M   'P 1'
#
loop_
_entity.id
_entity.type
_entity.pdbx_description
1 polymer ?
#
loop_
_entity_poly.entity_id
_entity_poly.type
_entity_poly.pdbx_seq_one_letter_code
_entity_poly.pdbx_strand_id
1 'polypeptide(L)' 'MTFFDPARKISSLNELVAWRAQQKGNVVFTNGVFDLLHPGHIDILTKSRALGDVLIVGLNTDAS' A
#
# COMPACT_ATOMS: atom_id res chain seq x y z
N MET A 1 -12.42 22.04 5.54
CA MET A 1 -12.84 20.83 4.81
C MET A 1 -11.64 20.35 4.01
N THR A 2 -10.84 19.44 4.55
CA THR A 2 -9.63 18.94 3.85
C THR A 2 -10.06 17.95 2.78
N PHE A 3 -9.86 18.30 1.51
CA PHE A 3 -10.05 17.38 0.40
C PHE A 3 -9.08 16.20 0.55
N PHE A 4 -9.62 14.99 0.56
CA PHE A 4 -8.84 13.76 0.50
C PHE A 4 -8.36 13.57 -0.94
N ASP A 5 -7.04 13.61 -1.14
CA ASP A 5 -6.40 13.34 -2.42
C ASP A 5 -5.75 11.94 -2.37
N PRO A 6 -6.37 10.93 -3.02
CA PRO A 6 -5.85 9.57 -3.05
C PRO A 6 -4.49 9.46 -3.74
N ALA A 7 -4.18 10.36 -4.70
CA ALA A 7 -2.97 10.28 -5.51
C ALA A 7 -1.70 10.40 -4.66
N ARG A 8 -1.79 11.04 -3.49
CA ARG A 8 -0.68 11.14 -2.52
C ARG A 8 -0.18 9.80 -1.98
N LYS A 9 -0.93 8.71 -2.18
CA LYS A 9 -0.54 7.35 -1.77
C LYS A 9 0.20 6.58 -2.86
N ILE A 10 0.23 7.11 -4.08
CA ILE A 10 0.95 6.50 -5.21
C ILE A 10 2.39 6.99 -5.15
N SER A 11 3.34 6.06 -5.16
CA SER A 11 4.77 6.37 -5.13
C SER A 11 5.54 5.34 -5.94
N SER A 12 6.59 5.80 -6.60
CA SER A 12 7.57 4.93 -7.24
C SER A 12 8.38 4.16 -6.21
N LEU A 13 9.03 3.08 -6.64
CA LEU A 13 9.92 2.31 -5.78
C LEU A 13 11.05 3.19 -5.21
N ASN A 14 11.65 4.07 -6.02
CA ASN A 14 12.76 4.93 -5.58
C ASN A 14 12.31 5.90 -4.49
N GLU A 15 11.12 6.50 -4.63
CA GLU A 15 10.54 7.37 -3.61
C GLU A 15 10.22 6.59 -2.32
N LEU A 16 9.68 5.37 -2.43
CA LEU A 16 9.39 4.51 -1.27
C LEU A 16 10.66 4.07 -0.54
N VAL A 17 11.75 3.79 -1.26
CA VAL A 17 13.05 3.47 -0.66
C VAL A 17 13.58 4.66 0.14
N ALA A 18 13.55 5.87 -0.46
CA ALA A 18 13.95 7.09 0.23
C ALA A 18 13.06 7.39 1.45
N TRP A 19 11.74 7.21 1.32
CA TRP A 19 10.79 7.35 2.41
C TRP A 19 11.07 6.35 3.54
N ARG A 20 11.27 5.06 3.23
CA ARG A 20 11.48 4.00 4.22
C ARG A 20 12.73 4.25 5.05
N ALA A 21 13.80 4.77 4.45
CA ALA A 21 15.03 5.12 5.16
C ALA A 21 14.81 6.14 6.30
N GLN A 22 13.74 6.94 6.23
CA GLN A 22 13.40 7.97 7.21
C GLN A 22 12.31 7.52 8.20
N GLN A 23 11.65 6.39 7.96
CA GLN A 23 10.56 5.91 8.80
C GLN A 23 11.04 5.02 9.93
N LYS A 24 10.36 5.14 11.08
CA LYS A 24 10.46 4.20 12.20
C LYS A 24 9.19 3.35 12.26
N GLY A 25 9.25 2.21 12.93
CA GLY A 25 8.10 1.33 13.12
C GLY A 25 7.95 0.23 12.06
N ASN A 26 6.88 -0.54 12.25
CA ASN A 26 6.58 -1.74 11.51
C ASN A 26 5.85 -1.39 10.21
N VAL A 27 6.51 -1.65 9.09
CA VAL A 27 5.94 -1.51 7.76
C VAL A 27 5.53 -2.90 7.28
N VAL A 28 4.25 -3.06 6.99
CA VAL A 28 3.67 -4.26 6.41
C VAL A 28 3.66 -4.08 4.90
N PHE A 29 3.95 -5.16 4.18
CA PHE A 29 3.94 -5.18 2.73
C PHE A 29 3.04 -6.32 2.24
N THR A 30 2.30 -6.06 1.17
CA THR A 30 1.61 -7.07 0.37
C THR A 30 1.61 -6.64 -1.09
N ASN A 31 1.30 -7.54 -2.01
CA ASN A 31 1.15 -7.24 -3.43
C ASN A 31 -0.05 -7.98 -4.03
N GLY A 32 -0.45 -7.52 -5.22
CA GLY A 32 -1.49 -8.16 -6.00
C GLY A 32 -1.91 -7.32 -7.20
N VAL A 33 -2.71 -7.93 -8.08
CA VAL A 33 -3.29 -7.26 -9.25
C VAL A 33 -4.42 -6.32 -8.86
N PHE A 34 -5.32 -6.76 -7.95
CA PHE A 34 -6.46 -5.99 -7.43
C PHE A 34 -7.37 -5.34 -8.48
N ASP A 35 -7.56 -5.97 -9.65
CA ASP A 35 -8.38 -5.45 -10.77
C ASP A 35 -9.84 -5.20 -10.36
N LEU A 36 -10.58 -6.27 -10.03
CA LEU A 36 -11.92 -6.17 -9.45
C LEU A 36 -11.87 -6.39 -7.94
N LEU A 37 -12.13 -5.32 -7.18
CA LEU A 37 -12.22 -5.40 -5.72
C LEU A 37 -13.48 -6.15 -5.29
N HIS A 38 -13.29 -7.08 -4.35
CA HIS A 38 -14.36 -7.84 -3.71
C HIS A 38 -14.04 -8.01 -2.21
N PRO A 39 -15.00 -8.48 -1.38
CA PRO A 39 -14.82 -8.54 0.08
C PRO A 39 -13.56 -9.28 0.56
N GLY A 40 -13.13 -10.30 -0.19
CA GLY A 40 -11.87 -11.02 0.10
C GLY A 40 -10.63 -10.12 0.05
N HIS A 41 -10.52 -9.23 -0.95
CA HIS A 41 -9.42 -8.26 -1.02
C HIS A 41 -9.49 -7.26 0.14
N ILE A 42 -10.69 -6.80 0.50
CA ILE A 42 -10.87 -5.87 1.62
C ILE A 42 -10.45 -6.53 2.93
N ASP A 43 -10.82 -7.80 3.15
CA ASP A 43 -10.44 -8.56 4.34
C ASP A 43 -8.91 -8.70 4.45
N ILE A 44 -8.24 -9.06 3.34
CA ILE A 44 -6.77 -9.15 3.29
C ILE A 44 -6.13 -7.80 3.61
N LEU A 45 -6.52 -6.72 2.90
CA LEU A 45 -5.93 -5.40 3.09
C LEU A 45 -6.18 -4.86 4.52
N THR A 46 -7.36 -5.12 5.07
CA THR A 46 -7.71 -4.71 6.45
C THR A 46 -6.86 -5.47 7.47
N LYS A 47 -6.74 -6.79 7.32
CA LYS A 47 -5.90 -7.62 8.20
C LYS A 47 -4.43 -7.23 8.08
N SER A 48 -3.91 -7.06 6.87
CA SER A 48 -2.53 -6.59 6.64
C SER A 48 -2.29 -5.23 7.28
N ARG A 49 -3.23 -4.28 7.15
CA ARG A 49 -3.12 -2.96 7.77
C ARG A 49 -3.05 -3.04 9.30
N ALA A 50 -3.70 -4.02 9.93
CA ALA A 50 -3.71 -4.18 11.38
C ALA A 50 -2.38 -4.72 11.95
N LEU A 51 -1.50 -5.27 11.12
CA LEU A 51 -0.23 -5.89 11.56
C LEU A 51 0.92 -4.90 11.78
N GLY A 52 0.72 -3.61 11.50
CA GLY A 52 1.77 -2.61 11.68
C GLY A 52 1.29 -1.18 11.56
N ASP A 53 2.25 -0.26 11.51
CA ASP A 53 2.00 1.18 11.53
C ASP A 53 1.61 1.68 10.14
N VAL A 54 2.21 1.09 9.10
CA VAL A 54 2.00 1.43 7.69
C VAL A 54 1.83 0.16 6.85
N LEU A 55 0.91 0.21 5.89
CA LEU A 55 0.76 -0.82 4.85
C LEU A 55 1.20 -0.23 3.50
N ILE A 56 2.14 -0.90 2.84
CA ILE A 56 2.50 -0.67 1.44
C ILE A 56 1.88 -1.79 0.60
N VAL A 57 1.21 -1.43 -0.49
CA VAL A 57 0.63 -2.37 -1.46
C VAL A 57 1.38 -2.21 -2.78
N GLY A 58 2.08 -3.26 -3.20
CA GLY A 58 2.62 -3.35 -4.55
C GLY A 58 1.51 -3.72 -5.54
N LEU A 59 1.33 -2.91 -6.58
CA LEU A 59 0.43 -3.23 -7.69
C LEU A 59 1.24 -3.88 -8.81
N ASN A 60 0.84 -5.08 -9.21
CA ASN A 60 1.44 -5.78 -10.33
C ASN A 60 1.16 -5.01 -11.64
N THR A 61 2.14 -4.99 -12.54
CA THR A 61 1.95 -4.50 -13.91
C THR A 61 1.24 -5.57 -14.75
N ASP A 62 0.69 -5.18 -15.90
CA ASP A 62 0.06 -6.12 -16.85
C ASP A 62 1.03 -7.21 -17.36
N ALA A 63 2.33 -6.95 -17.33
CA ALA A 63 3.37 -7.87 -17.79
C ALA A 63 4.00 -8.72 -16.65
N SER A 64 3.57 -8.52 -15.41
CA SER A 64 4.08 -9.23 -14.23
C SER A 64 3.46 -10.61 -14.02
#